data_AF-A0A382EQ74-F1
#
_entry.id   AF-A0A382EQ74-F1
#
_cell.length_a   1.000
_cell.length_b   1.000
_cell.length_c   1.000
_cell.angle_alpha   90.00
_cell.angle_beta   90.00
_cell.angle_gamma   90.00
#
_symmetry.space_group_name_H-M   'P 1'
#
loop_
_entity.id
_entity.type
_entity.pdbx_description
1 polymer ?
#
loop_
_entity_poly.entity_id
_entity_poly.type
_entity_poly.pdbx_seq_one_letter_code
_entity_poly.pdbx_strand_id
1 'polypeptide(L)'
;MAINLNDIANKTMRLMQGSGHRMRMFDAGSGKSVATPDEARFFYVKDPNMMVHIDDNTNELKFHIGEDVDIDNPEINNMMNQLKSLARTNMLDFDIRSFGKHIEPKNYAYKVKQNQENTMNDQVNEGMGPLSGSSRTSRQTLENVRIILKHRAPVNEESRGSRSRNIVAMFVETSEGERFKYPFLHLNGARAMARHIASGGETHDMVGEAIIELSSNLAQLKEFTKIVDKQQLVNED
;
A
#
# COMPACT_ATOMS: atom_id res chain seq x y z
N MET A 1 -20.19 20.89 -12.37
CA MET A 1 -20.43 19.79 -13.32
C MET A 1 -19.71 18.57 -12.80
N ALA A 2 -20.35 17.41 -12.75
CA ALA A 2 -19.68 16.16 -12.34
C ALA A 2 -18.83 15.65 -13.52
N ILE A 3 -17.55 15.39 -13.26
CA ILE A 3 -16.63 14.82 -14.25
C ILE A 3 -17.06 13.36 -14.49
N ASN A 4 -17.40 13.02 -15.74
CA ASN A 4 -17.78 11.64 -16.10
C ASN A 4 -16.54 10.85 -16.52
N LEU A 5 -15.93 10.17 -15.55
CA LEU A 5 -14.70 9.41 -15.73
C LEU A 5 -14.87 8.24 -16.72
N ASN A 6 -16.06 7.64 -16.80
CA ASN A 6 -16.33 6.54 -17.73
C ASN A 6 -16.32 7.04 -19.19
N ASP A 7 -16.86 8.22 -19.45
CA ASP A 7 -16.81 8.84 -20.77
C ASP A 7 -15.36 9.21 -21.16
N ILE A 8 -14.58 9.70 -20.20
CA ILE A 8 -13.15 10.00 -20.38
C ILE A 8 -12.36 8.72 -20.69
N ALA A 9 -12.62 7.62 -19.98
CA ALA A 9 -11.99 6.33 -20.20
C ALA A 9 -12.31 5.78 -21.61
N ASN A 10 -13.57 5.87 -22.04
CA ASN A 10 -13.99 5.49 -23.40
C ASN A 10 -13.30 6.35 -24.48
N LYS A 11 -13.22 7.67 -24.28
CA LYS A 11 -12.54 8.57 -25.21
C LYS A 11 -11.03 8.31 -25.27
N THR A 12 -10.41 8.02 -24.13
CA THR A 12 -8.98 7.68 -24.03
C THR A 12 -8.68 6.38 -24.78
N MET A 13 -9.52 5.36 -24.60
CA MET A 13 -9.41 4.09 -25.33
C MET A 13 -9.51 4.30 -26.85
N ARG A 14 -10.49 5.09 -27.31
CA ARG A 14 -10.66 5.37 -28.74
C ARG A 14 -9.49 6.14 -29.33
N LEU A 15 -8.93 7.09 -28.60
CA LEU A 15 -7.75 7.85 -29.00
C LEU A 15 -6.54 6.93 -29.16
N MET A 16 -6.30 6.05 -28.20
CA MET A 16 -5.20 5.07 -28.22
C MET A 16 -5.35 4.00 -29.30
N GLN A 17 -6.58 3.57 -29.60
CA GLN A 17 -6.83 2.66 -30.72
C GLN A 17 -6.68 3.37 -32.07
N GLY A 18 -7.08 4.64 -32.14
CA GLY A 18 -6.97 5.47 -33.35
C GLY A 18 -5.54 5.73 -33.81
N SER A 19 -4.57 5.70 -32.89
CA SER A 19 -3.14 5.77 -33.21
C SER A 19 -2.53 4.43 -33.66
N GLY A 20 -3.31 3.35 -33.71
CA GLY A 20 -2.87 2.04 -34.22
C GLY A 20 -2.12 1.17 -33.21
N HIS A 21 -2.02 1.60 -31.94
CA HIS A 21 -1.28 0.87 -30.92
C HIS A 21 -2.12 -0.23 -30.23
N ARG A 22 -1.46 -1.37 -29.96
CA ARG A 22 -2.07 -2.48 -29.20
C ARG A 22 -2.02 -2.19 -27.71
N MET A 23 -3.13 -1.65 -27.21
CA MET A 23 -3.30 -1.28 -25.82
C MET A 23 -3.89 -2.41 -24.97
N ARG A 24 -3.48 -2.47 -23.70
CA ARG A 24 -4.08 -3.27 -22.63
C ARG A 24 -4.65 -2.35 -21.56
N MET A 25 -5.82 -2.70 -21.05
CA MET A 25 -6.55 -1.92 -20.04
C MET A 25 -6.49 -2.61 -18.69
N PHE A 26 -6.32 -1.83 -17.63
CA PHE A 26 -6.29 -2.33 -16.25
C PHE A 26 -7.12 -1.46 -15.32
N ASP A 27 -7.73 -2.10 -14.34
CA ASP A 27 -8.45 -1.46 -13.23
C ASP A 27 -7.46 -0.92 -12.18
N ALA A 28 -7.80 0.21 -11.56
CA ALA A 28 -7.00 0.83 -10.51
C ALA A 28 -7.11 0.12 -9.15
N GLY A 29 -8.26 -0.48 -8.83
CA GLY A 29 -8.46 -1.12 -7.53
C GLY A 29 -7.73 -2.46 -7.42
N SER A 30 -7.86 -3.30 -8.44
CA SER A 30 -7.35 -4.68 -8.44
C SER A 30 -6.05 -4.86 -9.22
N GLY A 31 -5.69 -3.93 -10.10
CA GLY A 31 -4.56 -4.06 -11.02
C GLY A 31 -4.73 -5.17 -12.06
N LYS A 32 -5.93 -5.73 -12.20
CA LYS A 32 -6.24 -6.79 -13.16
C LYS A 32 -6.54 -6.21 -14.54
N SER A 33 -6.28 -6.99 -15.58
CA SER A 33 -6.65 -6.63 -16.94
C SER A 33 -8.17 -6.64 -17.06
N VAL A 34 -8.73 -5.57 -17.62
CA VAL A 34 -10.17 -5.42 -17.89
C VAL A 34 -10.42 -5.39 -19.40
N ALA A 35 -11.60 -5.87 -19.81
CA ALA A 35 -12.02 -5.86 -21.21
C ALA A 35 -12.87 -4.63 -21.56
N THR A 36 -13.51 -4.02 -20.56
CA THR A 36 -14.39 -2.86 -20.71
C THR A 36 -13.65 -1.58 -20.35
N PRO A 37 -13.80 -0.49 -21.13
CA PRO A 37 -13.15 0.79 -20.81
C PRO A 37 -13.73 1.47 -19.57
N ASP A 38 -14.98 1.20 -19.21
CA ASP A 38 -15.65 1.85 -18.06
C ASP A 38 -14.93 1.54 -16.73
N GLU A 39 -14.40 0.33 -16.61
CA GLU A 39 -13.65 -0.16 -15.45
C GLU A 39 -12.14 0.12 -15.57
N ALA A 40 -11.68 0.65 -16.70
CA ALA A 40 -10.27 0.90 -16.95
C ALA A 40 -9.84 2.26 -16.39
N ARG A 41 -8.70 2.27 -15.71
CA ARG A 41 -8.01 3.49 -15.26
C ARG A 41 -6.58 3.57 -15.75
N PHE A 42 -5.99 2.44 -16.11
CA PHE A 42 -4.68 2.36 -16.73
C PHE A 42 -4.80 1.82 -18.16
N PHE A 43 -4.19 2.53 -19.09
CA PHE A 43 -4.16 2.22 -20.51
C PHE A 43 -2.70 2.08 -20.91
N TYR A 44 -2.23 0.84 -21.13
CA TYR A 44 -0.82 0.54 -21.36
C TYR A 44 -0.57 0.06 -22.79
N VAL A 45 0.45 0.61 -23.43
CA VAL A 45 0.97 0.19 -24.71
C VAL A 45 2.40 -0.31 -24.49
N LYS A 46 2.69 -1.54 -24.93
CA LYS A 46 4.03 -2.13 -24.78
C LYS A 46 5.03 -1.54 -25.78
N ASP A 47 4.56 -1.27 -26.99
CA ASP A 47 5.38 -0.79 -28.09
C ASP A 47 4.58 0.24 -28.92
N PRO A 48 4.90 1.54 -28.81
CA PRO A 48 5.93 2.14 -27.94
C PRO A 48 5.52 2.09 -26.46
N ASN A 49 6.52 2.03 -25.58
CA ASN A 49 6.35 1.85 -24.14
C ASN A 49 5.72 3.08 -23.47
N MET A 50 4.38 3.06 -23.35
CA MET A 50 3.59 4.22 -22.94
C MET A 50 2.41 3.81 -22.06
N MET A 51 1.98 4.72 -21.20
CA MET A 51 0.84 4.49 -20.33
C MET A 51 0.06 5.77 -20.08
N VAL A 52 -1.27 5.69 -20.14
CA VAL A 52 -2.17 6.74 -19.63
C VAL A 52 -2.84 6.25 -18.37
N HIS A 53 -2.85 7.09 -17.33
CA HIS A 53 -3.52 6.85 -16.07
C HIS A 53 -4.53 7.96 -15.80
N ILE A 54 -5.77 7.57 -15.50
CA ILE A 54 -6.84 8.47 -15.08
C ILE A 54 -6.96 8.34 -13.56
N ASP A 55 -6.68 9.42 -12.83
CA ASP A 55 -6.69 9.45 -11.37
C ASP A 55 -8.02 10.01 -10.84
N ASP A 56 -8.83 9.12 -10.27
CA ASP A 56 -10.17 9.45 -9.75
C ASP A 56 -10.13 10.38 -8.54
N ASN A 57 -9.00 10.44 -7.81
CA ASN A 57 -8.88 11.24 -6.59
C ASN A 57 -8.41 12.66 -6.88
N THR A 58 -7.44 12.80 -7.79
CA THR A 58 -6.83 14.10 -8.09
C THR A 58 -7.44 14.78 -9.32
N ASN A 59 -8.33 14.11 -10.06
CA ASN A 59 -8.88 14.60 -11.34
C ASN A 59 -7.75 14.93 -12.34
N GLU A 60 -6.75 14.06 -12.39
CA GLU A 60 -5.60 14.21 -13.28
C GLU A 60 -5.56 13.09 -14.33
N LEU A 61 -5.26 13.46 -15.57
CA LEU A 61 -4.86 12.54 -16.62
C LEU A 61 -3.33 12.57 -16.76
N LYS A 62 -2.69 11.47 -16.39
CA LYS A 62 -1.24 11.33 -16.37
C LYS A 62 -0.79 10.53 -17.59
N PHE A 63 0.07 11.12 -18.40
CA PHE A 63 0.71 10.45 -19.53
C PHE A 63 2.16 10.09 -19.16
N HIS A 64 2.42 8.79 -19.08
CA HIS A 64 3.72 8.23 -18.74
C HIS A 64 4.36 7.63 -19.98
N ILE A 65 5.62 7.96 -20.18
CA ILE A 65 6.43 7.52 -21.30
C ILE A 65 7.63 6.79 -20.70
N GLY A 66 7.90 5.57 -21.15
CA GLY A 66 9.03 4.81 -20.64
C GLY A 66 10.26 4.88 -21.52
N GLU A 67 11.19 3.99 -21.24
CA GLU A 67 12.45 3.85 -21.97
C GLU A 67 12.23 3.65 -23.48
N ASP A 68 13.15 4.20 -24.26
CA ASP A 68 13.19 4.16 -25.73
C ASP A 68 12.07 4.90 -26.48
N VAL A 69 11.26 5.71 -25.78
CA VAL A 69 10.23 6.54 -26.43
C VAL A 69 10.65 8.01 -26.39
N ASP A 70 10.85 8.58 -27.57
CA ASP A 70 11.14 10.00 -27.75
C ASP A 70 9.83 10.81 -27.80
N ILE A 71 9.71 11.81 -26.93
CA ILE A 71 8.58 12.76 -26.91
C ILE A 71 8.54 13.59 -28.19
N ASP A 72 9.71 13.86 -28.79
CA ASP A 72 9.82 14.66 -30.00
C ASP A 72 9.37 13.89 -31.26
N ASN A 73 9.10 12.58 -31.13
CA ASN A 73 8.49 11.81 -32.21
C ASN A 73 7.09 12.42 -32.55
N PRO A 74 6.84 12.79 -33.83
CA PRO A 74 5.59 13.41 -34.25
C PRO A 74 4.33 12.63 -33.84
N GLU A 75 4.38 11.31 -33.84
CA GLU A 75 3.23 10.47 -33.46
C GLU A 75 2.91 10.58 -31.97
N ILE A 76 3.96 10.53 -31.13
CA ILE A 76 3.83 10.64 -29.66
C ILE A 76 3.42 12.05 -29.26
N ASN A 77 4.01 13.07 -29.88
CA ASN A 77 3.65 14.47 -29.65
C ASN A 77 2.19 14.75 -30.04
N ASN A 78 1.75 14.24 -31.19
CA ASN A 78 0.34 14.34 -31.60
C ASN A 78 -0.60 13.67 -30.58
N MET A 79 -0.25 12.47 -30.12
CA MET A 79 -1.03 11.77 -29.10
C MET A 79 -1.08 12.54 -27.77
N MET A 80 0.06 13.06 -27.31
CA MET A 80 0.14 13.92 -26.13
C MET A 80 -0.79 15.14 -26.26
N ASN A 81 -0.77 15.82 -27.40
CA ASN A 81 -1.61 17.00 -27.63
C ASN A 81 -3.10 16.64 -27.63
N GLN A 82 -3.47 15.50 -28.19
CA GLN A 82 -4.85 15.01 -28.15
C GLN A 82 -5.29 14.66 -26.72
N LEU A 83 -4.43 13.97 -25.94
CA LEU A 83 -4.71 13.66 -24.52
C LEU A 83 -4.82 14.92 -23.67
N LYS A 84 -3.95 15.91 -23.90
CA LYS A 84 -4.00 17.21 -23.24
C LYS A 84 -5.28 17.98 -23.56
N SER A 85 -5.73 17.94 -24.82
CA SER A 85 -7.02 18.52 -25.21
C SER A 85 -8.19 17.78 -24.56
N LEU A 86 -8.13 16.45 -24.49
CA LEU A 86 -9.14 15.62 -23.84
C LEU A 86 -9.25 15.95 -22.36
N ALA A 87 -8.12 16.06 -21.64
CA ALA A 87 -8.10 16.43 -20.24
C ALA A 87 -8.74 17.82 -20.02
N ARG A 88 -8.30 18.83 -20.78
CA ARG A 88 -8.82 20.21 -20.69
C ARG A 88 -10.32 20.30 -20.96
N THR A 89 -10.82 19.61 -21.99
CA THR A 89 -12.25 19.61 -22.33
C THR A 89 -13.11 18.98 -21.23
N ASN A 90 -12.56 18.04 -20.47
CA ASN A 90 -13.25 17.37 -19.36
C ASN A 90 -12.89 17.92 -17.97
N MET A 91 -12.27 19.11 -17.90
CA MET A 91 -11.84 19.75 -16.65
C MET A 91 -10.89 18.89 -15.78
N LEU A 92 -10.05 18.09 -16.44
CA LEU A 92 -8.96 17.35 -15.79
C LEU A 92 -7.64 18.10 -15.96
N ASP A 93 -6.79 18.01 -14.94
CA ASP A 93 -5.40 18.41 -15.04
C ASP A 93 -4.60 17.39 -15.88
N PHE A 94 -3.61 17.85 -16.61
CA PHE A 94 -2.78 17.01 -17.49
C PHE A 94 -1.33 17.03 -17.04
N ASP A 95 -0.78 15.87 -16.71
CA ASP A 95 0.62 15.70 -16.32
C ASP A 95 1.32 14.75 -17.31
N ILE A 96 2.57 15.05 -17.63
CA ILE A 96 3.42 14.21 -18.48
C ILE A 96 4.71 13.86 -17.75
N ARG A 97 5.08 12.58 -17.76
CA ARG A 97 6.33 12.11 -17.15
C ARG A 97 7.05 11.15 -18.07
N SER A 98 8.32 11.45 -18.33
CA SER A 98 9.24 10.53 -18.98
C SER A 98 10.03 9.76 -17.91
N PHE A 99 10.08 8.44 -18.08
CA PHE A 99 10.84 7.52 -17.27
C PHE A 99 11.95 6.95 -18.15
N GLY A 100 13.21 7.12 -17.74
CA GLY A 100 14.35 6.47 -18.39
C GLY A 100 14.46 4.97 -18.10
N LYS A 101 13.33 4.29 -17.87
CA LYS A 101 13.22 2.85 -17.58
C LYS A 101 11.97 2.28 -18.22
N HIS A 102 11.98 0.99 -18.54
CA HIS A 102 10.78 0.30 -18.99
C HIS A 102 9.62 0.43 -17.97
N ILE A 103 8.40 0.77 -18.43
CA ILE A 103 7.24 0.96 -17.54
C ILE A 103 6.28 -0.19 -17.73
N GLU A 104 5.89 -0.85 -16.64
CA GLU A 104 4.87 -1.90 -16.68
C GLU A 104 3.71 -1.59 -15.73
N PRO A 105 2.48 -2.02 -16.06
CA PRO A 105 1.31 -1.88 -15.18
C PRO A 105 1.53 -2.46 -13.78
N LYS A 106 2.33 -3.55 -13.67
CA LYS A 106 2.67 -4.18 -12.39
C LYS A 106 3.38 -3.22 -11.42
N ASN A 107 4.20 -2.31 -11.92
CA ASN A 107 4.93 -1.33 -11.10
C ASN A 107 3.99 -0.27 -10.48
N TYR A 108 2.82 -0.05 -11.09
CA TYR A 108 1.80 0.87 -10.57
C TYR A 108 0.77 0.15 -9.68
N ALA A 109 0.44 -1.10 -9.98
CA ALA A 109 -0.25 -1.98 -9.02
C ALA A 109 0.54 -2.11 -7.71
N TYR A 110 1.89 -2.08 -7.78
CA TYR A 110 2.74 -2.02 -6.59
C TYR A 110 2.60 -0.70 -5.82
N LYS A 111 2.39 0.45 -6.47
CA LYS A 111 2.10 1.73 -5.77
C LYS A 111 0.70 1.77 -5.15
N VAL A 112 -0.30 1.16 -5.80
CA VAL A 112 -1.62 0.93 -5.19
C VAL A 112 -1.46 0.01 -3.99
N LYS A 113 -0.69 -1.07 -4.12
CA LYS A 113 -0.33 -1.97 -3.02
C LYS A 113 0.56 -1.34 -1.97
N GLN A 114 1.41 -0.35 -2.26
CA GLN A 114 2.30 0.30 -1.30
C GLN A 114 1.55 1.40 -0.53
N ASN A 115 0.61 2.10 -1.19
CA ASN A 115 -0.39 2.91 -0.51
C ASN A 115 -1.33 2.04 0.33
N GLN A 116 -1.71 0.86 -0.17
CA GLN A 116 -2.45 -0.16 0.58
C GLN A 116 -1.62 -0.79 1.69
N GLU A 117 -0.32 -1.06 1.54
CA GLU A 117 0.55 -1.66 2.56
C GLU A 117 0.88 -0.66 3.66
N ASN A 118 1.00 0.63 3.30
CA ASN A 118 1.01 1.71 4.26
C ASN A 118 -0.34 1.89 4.97
N THR A 119 -1.45 1.41 4.40
CA THR A 119 -2.76 1.27 5.07
C THR A 119 -3.05 -0.14 5.60
N MET A 120 -2.23 -1.16 5.31
CA MET A 120 -2.36 -2.52 5.82
C MET A 120 -1.75 -2.67 7.21
N ASN A 121 -1.09 -1.64 7.74
CA ASN A 121 -0.94 -1.54 9.19
C ASN A 121 -2.28 -1.22 9.89
N ASP A 122 -3.29 -0.77 9.15
CA ASP A 122 -4.61 -0.35 9.66
C ASP A 122 -5.73 -1.36 9.31
N GLN A 123 -5.60 -2.16 8.25
CA GLN A 123 -6.65 -3.07 7.77
C GLN A 123 -6.63 -4.52 8.28
N VAL A 124 -5.56 -5.03 8.89
CA VAL A 124 -5.59 -6.33 9.63
C VAL A 124 -6.10 -6.18 11.07
N ASN A 125 -6.90 -5.13 11.29
CA ASN A 125 -7.43 -4.73 12.58
C ASN A 125 -8.91 -5.15 12.74
N GLU A 126 -9.33 -6.25 12.10
CA GLU A 126 -10.62 -6.87 12.35
C GLU A 126 -10.72 -7.19 13.86
N GLY A 127 -11.54 -6.40 14.56
CA GLY A 127 -11.84 -6.51 15.99
C GLY A 127 -11.11 -5.57 16.96
N MET A 128 -9.95 -5.01 16.61
CA MET A 128 -9.18 -4.19 17.57
C MET A 128 -9.37 -2.69 17.33
N GLY A 129 -9.67 -1.92 18.39
CA GLY A 129 -9.77 -0.45 18.29
C GLY A 129 -8.44 0.22 17.90
N PRO A 130 -8.43 1.51 17.52
CA PRO A 130 -7.19 2.24 17.29
C PRO A 130 -6.36 2.32 18.58
N LEU A 131 -5.02 2.39 18.41
CA LEU A 131 -4.11 2.63 19.53
C LEU A 131 -4.33 4.03 20.10
N SER A 132 -4.70 4.13 21.38
CA SER A 132 -4.96 5.40 22.07
C SER A 132 -4.28 5.42 23.44
N GLY A 133 -4.09 6.59 24.06
CA GLY A 133 -3.50 6.67 25.40
C GLY A 133 -2.63 7.90 25.61
N SER A 134 -1.73 7.83 26.59
CA SER A 134 -0.86 8.96 26.96
C SER A 134 0.39 9.03 26.09
N SER A 135 1.17 10.10 26.28
CA SER A 135 2.44 10.35 25.58
C SER A 135 3.44 9.20 25.69
N ARG A 136 3.43 8.41 26.77
CA ARG A 136 4.39 7.30 26.96
C ARG A 136 3.76 5.91 26.99
N THR A 137 2.43 5.83 26.95
CA THR A 137 1.71 4.56 27.04
C THR A 137 0.53 4.55 26.07
N SER A 138 0.56 3.63 25.11
CA SER A 138 -0.59 3.36 24.25
C SER A 138 -1.33 2.12 24.72
N ARG A 139 -2.62 2.06 24.45
CA ARG A 139 -3.55 1.00 24.83
C ARG A 139 -4.38 0.64 23.61
N GLN A 140 -4.62 -0.64 23.43
CA GLN A 140 -5.51 -1.19 22.41
C GLN A 140 -6.40 -2.22 23.09
N THR A 141 -7.71 -2.03 23.05
CA THR A 141 -8.67 -2.95 23.66
C THR A 141 -9.28 -3.84 22.58
N LEU A 142 -9.42 -5.12 22.91
CA LEU A 142 -10.13 -6.13 22.15
C LEU A 142 -11.06 -6.85 23.12
N GLU A 143 -12.36 -6.59 23.03
CA GLU A 143 -13.37 -7.26 23.88
C GLU A 143 -13.02 -7.23 25.38
N ASN A 144 -12.60 -8.37 25.94
CA ASN A 144 -12.21 -8.59 27.34
C ASN A 144 -10.69 -8.46 27.60
N VAL A 145 -9.86 -8.26 26.58
CA VAL A 145 -8.40 -8.18 26.67
C VAL A 145 -7.88 -6.79 26.29
N ARG A 146 -6.83 -6.32 26.97
CA ARG A 146 -6.19 -5.04 26.69
C ARG A 146 -4.70 -5.20 26.44
N ILE A 147 -4.25 -4.69 25.30
CA ILE A 147 -2.82 -4.54 25.00
C ILE A 147 -2.35 -3.18 25.53
N ILE A 148 -1.23 -3.17 26.25
CA ILE A 148 -0.57 -1.97 26.75
C ILE A 148 0.83 -1.89 26.15
N LEU A 149 1.10 -0.82 25.40
CA LEU A 149 2.41 -0.53 24.82
C LEU A 149 3.09 0.56 25.64
N LYS A 150 4.38 0.37 25.96
CA LYS A 150 5.25 1.39 26.57
C LYS A 150 6.21 1.93 25.54
N HIS A 151 6.31 3.25 25.42
CA HIS A 151 7.19 3.92 24.46
C HIS A 151 8.45 4.48 25.11
N ARG A 152 9.57 4.45 24.37
CA ARG A 152 10.84 5.07 24.76
C ARG A 152 10.74 6.59 24.71
N ALA A 153 10.22 7.09 23.58
CA ALA A 153 10.05 8.49 23.26
C ALA A 153 8.57 8.90 23.43
N PRO A 154 8.29 10.19 23.68
CA PRO A 154 6.93 10.70 23.67
C PRO A 154 6.27 10.49 22.31
N VAL A 155 5.03 10.01 22.32
CA VAL A 155 4.17 9.87 21.15
C VAL A 155 3.73 11.26 20.70
N ASN A 156 3.98 11.59 19.43
CA ASN A 156 3.44 12.77 18.77
C ASN A 156 2.26 12.36 17.87
N GLU A 157 1.05 12.83 18.18
CA GLU A 157 -0.16 12.45 17.45
C GLU A 157 -0.25 13.04 16.04
N GLU A 158 0.45 14.15 15.78
CA GLU A 158 0.54 14.73 14.42
C GLU A 158 1.37 13.85 13.48
N SER A 159 2.28 13.05 14.04
CA SER A 159 3.13 12.15 13.28
C SER A 159 2.46 10.79 13.08
N ARG A 160 2.21 10.44 11.82
CA ARG A 160 1.65 9.13 11.45
C ARG A 160 2.53 7.99 11.95
N GLY A 161 1.89 6.98 12.56
CA GLY A 161 2.57 5.79 13.09
C GLY A 161 3.41 6.06 14.35
N SER A 162 3.24 7.19 15.04
CA SER A 162 3.97 7.48 16.28
C SER A 162 3.74 6.44 17.38
N ARG A 163 2.52 5.89 17.46
CA ARG A 163 2.13 4.84 18.43
C ARG A 163 2.55 3.43 18.06
N SER A 164 3.07 3.19 16.86
CA SER A 164 3.63 1.89 16.46
C SER A 164 5.17 1.86 16.49
N ARG A 165 5.80 3.01 16.77
CA ARG A 165 7.26 3.17 16.83
C ARG A 165 7.77 3.28 18.27
N ASN A 166 9.09 3.08 18.43
CA ASN A 166 9.80 3.27 19.69
C ASN A 166 9.22 2.49 20.87
N ILE A 167 8.63 1.31 20.61
CA ILE A 167 8.04 0.45 21.64
C ILE A 167 9.17 -0.23 22.43
N VAL A 168 9.11 -0.16 23.76
CA VAL A 168 10.10 -0.74 24.69
C VAL A 168 9.58 -1.99 25.36
N ALA A 169 8.27 -2.05 25.62
CA ALA A 169 7.62 -3.20 26.22
C ALA A 169 6.17 -3.24 25.79
N MET A 170 5.63 -4.45 25.71
CA MET A 170 4.23 -4.71 25.43
C MET A 170 3.69 -5.67 26.48
N PHE A 171 2.48 -5.40 26.93
CA PHE A 171 1.78 -6.20 27.91
C PHE A 171 0.42 -6.58 27.37
N VAL A 172 -0.01 -7.79 27.65
CA VAL A 172 -1.37 -8.26 27.40
C VAL A 172 -2.03 -8.41 28.77
N GLU A 173 -3.10 -7.66 28.98
CA GLU A 173 -3.88 -7.61 30.23
C GLU A 173 -5.21 -8.33 30.00
N THR A 174 -5.50 -9.33 30.84
CA THR A 174 -6.78 -10.05 30.80
C THR A 174 -7.89 -9.25 31.48
N SER A 175 -9.15 -9.68 31.36
CA SER A 175 -10.29 -9.08 32.07
C SER A 175 -10.16 -9.14 33.59
N GLU A 176 -9.42 -10.13 34.09
CA GLU A 176 -9.15 -10.34 35.52
C GLU A 176 -8.04 -9.42 36.05
N GLY A 177 -7.39 -8.65 35.15
CA GLY A 177 -6.30 -7.73 35.49
C GLY A 177 -4.92 -8.38 35.54
N GLU A 178 -4.80 -9.66 35.21
CA GLU A 178 -3.51 -10.32 35.06
C GLU A 178 -2.75 -9.73 33.88
N ARG A 179 -1.46 -9.45 34.07
CA ARG A 179 -0.61 -8.81 33.05
C ARG A 179 0.53 -9.72 32.65
N PHE A 180 0.49 -10.17 31.42
CA PHE A 180 1.56 -10.91 30.78
C PHE A 180 2.45 -9.96 29.99
N LYS A 181 3.77 -9.99 30.22
CA LYS A 181 4.74 -9.26 29.42
C LYS A 181 5.06 -10.06 28.18
N TYR A 182 4.75 -9.50 27.00
CA TYR A 182 5.04 -10.17 25.74
C TYR A 182 6.57 -10.17 25.47
N PRO A 183 7.19 -11.31 25.12
CA PRO A 183 8.65 -11.46 25.12
C PRO A 183 9.36 -10.72 23.98
N PHE A 184 8.70 -10.52 22.84
CA PHE A 184 9.29 -9.91 21.65
C PHE A 184 8.68 -8.55 21.34
N LEU A 185 9.45 -7.62 20.76
CA LEU A 185 8.96 -6.27 20.39
C LEU A 185 8.27 -6.27 19.03
N HIS A 186 7.26 -7.13 18.87
CA HIS A 186 6.49 -7.29 17.65
C HIS A 186 4.99 -7.15 17.89
N LEU A 187 4.40 -6.02 17.45
CA LEU A 187 3.00 -5.68 17.74
C LEU A 187 2.00 -6.74 17.25
N ASN A 188 2.24 -7.35 16.08
CA ASN A 188 1.32 -8.36 15.55
C ASN A 188 1.34 -9.65 16.38
N GLY A 189 2.48 -10.01 16.98
CA GLY A 189 2.59 -11.15 17.88
C GLY A 189 1.80 -10.92 19.17
N ALA A 190 1.93 -9.73 19.76
CA ALA A 190 1.13 -9.33 20.93
C ALA A 190 -0.37 -9.28 20.61
N ARG A 191 -0.75 -8.87 19.39
CA ARG A 191 -2.14 -8.88 18.92
C ARG A 191 -2.69 -10.29 18.73
N ALA A 192 -1.89 -11.19 18.17
CA ALA A 192 -2.25 -12.61 18.04
C ALA A 192 -2.48 -13.24 19.42
N MET A 193 -1.58 -12.98 20.36
CA MET A 193 -1.73 -13.44 21.76
C MET A 193 -2.99 -12.88 22.41
N ALA A 194 -3.29 -11.59 22.21
CA ALA A 194 -4.48 -10.97 22.77
C ALA A 194 -5.78 -11.54 22.17
N ARG A 195 -5.80 -11.86 20.87
CA ARG A 195 -6.93 -12.56 20.23
C ARG A 195 -7.14 -13.94 20.79
N HIS A 196 -6.05 -14.70 20.97
CA HIS A 196 -6.09 -16.04 21.55
C HIS A 196 -6.69 -16.02 22.97
N ILE A 197 -6.26 -15.08 23.81
CA ILE A 197 -6.82 -14.91 25.16
C ILE A 197 -8.28 -14.44 25.11
N ALA A 198 -8.62 -13.54 24.18
CA ALA A 198 -10.00 -13.10 24.01
C ALA A 198 -10.94 -14.26 23.64
N SER A 199 -10.46 -15.22 22.84
CA SER A 199 -11.17 -16.47 22.54
C SER A 199 -11.18 -17.50 23.68
N GLY A 200 -10.64 -17.18 24.86
CA GLY A 200 -10.62 -18.06 26.03
C GLY A 200 -9.38 -18.94 26.17
N GLY A 201 -8.32 -18.65 25.40
CA GLY A 201 -7.03 -19.34 25.52
C GLY A 201 -6.14 -18.79 26.64
N GLU A 202 -5.12 -19.55 27.01
CA GLU A 202 -4.11 -19.16 28.00
C GLU A 202 -2.79 -18.75 27.36
N THR A 203 -1.94 -18.07 28.12
CA THR A 203 -0.63 -17.60 27.64
C THR A 203 0.37 -18.73 27.37
N HIS A 204 0.25 -19.84 28.10
CA HIS A 204 1.18 -20.97 28.06
C HIS A 204 0.47 -22.27 27.62
N ASP A 205 -0.64 -22.16 26.89
CA ASP A 205 -1.20 -23.33 26.21
C ASP A 205 -0.50 -23.58 24.87
N MET A 206 -0.85 -24.68 24.19
CA MET A 206 -0.22 -25.07 22.92
C MET A 206 -0.25 -23.95 21.87
N VAL A 207 -1.30 -23.13 21.84
CA VAL A 207 -1.46 -22.05 20.85
C VAL A 207 -0.69 -20.81 21.28
N GLY A 208 -0.71 -20.46 22.56
CA GLY A 208 0.09 -19.38 23.14
C GLY A 208 1.60 -19.61 22.96
N GLU A 209 2.07 -20.83 23.22
CA GLU A 209 3.45 -21.22 22.97
C GLU A 209 3.81 -21.14 21.48
N ALA A 210 2.94 -21.63 20.59
CA ALA A 210 3.15 -21.52 19.14
C ALA A 210 3.22 -20.07 18.66
N ILE A 211 2.40 -19.16 19.22
CA ILE A 211 2.46 -17.72 18.91
C ILE A 211 3.80 -17.10 19.34
N ILE A 212 4.31 -17.51 20.50
CA ILE A 212 5.61 -17.06 21.01
C ILE A 212 6.74 -17.60 20.13
N GLU A 213 6.69 -18.88 19.76
CA GLU A 213 7.68 -19.51 18.89
C GLU A 213 7.73 -18.86 17.50
N LEU A 214 6.58 -18.65 16.86
CA LEU A 214 6.49 -17.94 15.58
C LEU A 214 7.07 -16.53 15.66
N SER A 215 6.88 -15.87 16.80
CA SER A 215 7.44 -14.54 17.03
C SER A 215 8.96 -14.55 17.25
N SER A 216 9.49 -15.62 17.85
CA SER A 216 10.93 -15.88 17.93
C SER A 216 11.54 -16.06 16.52
N ASN A 217 10.92 -16.92 15.71
CA ASN A 217 11.37 -17.19 14.33
C ASN A 217 11.35 -15.92 13.49
N LEU A 218 10.30 -15.10 13.62
CA LEU A 218 10.20 -13.82 12.94
C LEU A 218 11.28 -12.82 13.39
N ALA A 219 11.64 -12.81 14.68
CA ALA A 219 12.72 -11.97 15.19
C ALA A 219 14.07 -12.38 14.60
N GLN A 220 14.36 -13.68 14.52
CA GLN A 220 15.57 -14.22 13.91
C GLN A 220 15.64 -13.90 12.41
N LEU A 221 14.54 -14.07 11.67
CA LEU A 221 14.47 -13.73 10.26
C LEU A 221 14.74 -12.24 10.02
N LYS A 222 14.20 -11.35 10.86
CA LYS A 222 14.48 -9.91 10.77
C LYS A 222 15.93 -9.56 11.06
N GLU A 223 16.57 -10.27 11.98
CA GLU A 223 17.99 -10.10 12.23
C GLU A 223 18.81 -10.56 11.03
N PHE A 224 18.47 -11.71 10.45
CA PHE A 224 19.09 -12.22 9.23
C PHE A 224 18.96 -11.24 8.05
N THR A 225 17.75 -10.76 7.75
CA THR A 225 17.55 -9.79 6.65
C THR A 225 18.38 -8.53 6.87
N LYS A 226 18.43 -8.03 8.10
CA LYS A 226 19.22 -6.84 8.44
C LYS A 226 20.72 -7.07 8.23
N ILE A 227 21.23 -8.26 8.51
CA ILE A 227 22.63 -8.61 8.26
C ILE A 227 22.90 -8.66 6.77
N VAL A 228 22.03 -9.34 6.00
CA VAL A 228 22.12 -9.45 4.54
C VAL A 228 22.13 -8.07 3.89
N ASP A 229 21.20 -7.20 4.27
CA ASP A 229 21.11 -5.81 3.78
C ASP A 229 22.38 -5.01 4.10
N LYS A 230 22.89 -5.15 5.34
CA LYS A 230 24.10 -4.43 5.79
C LYS A 230 25.36 -4.90 5.06
N GLN A 231 25.43 -6.19 4.74
CA GLN A 231 26.58 -6.80 4.08
C GLN A 231 26.47 -6.77 2.56
N GLN A 232 25.36 -6.26 1.99
CA GLN A 232 25.09 -6.23 0.55
C GLN A 232 25.30 -7.60 -0.12
N LEU A 233 24.94 -8.68 0.59
CA LEU A 233 25.15 -10.04 0.09
C LEU A 233 24.17 -10.43 -1.03
N VAL A 234 23.20 -9.57 -1.32
CA VAL A 234 22.31 -9.71 -2.46
C VAL A 234 22.93 -8.96 -3.63
N ASN A 235 23.64 -9.67 -4.48
CA ASN A 235 23.92 -9.20 -5.84
C ASN A 235 22.61 -9.34 -6.62
N GLU A 236 21.91 -8.23 -6.81
CA GLU A 236 20.84 -8.15 -7.82
C GLU A 236 21.52 -7.95 -9.18
N ASP A 237 21.73 -9.05 -9.92
CA ASP A 237 21.89 -9.04 -11.38
C ASP A 237 20.50 -9.09 -12.05
#